data_AF-A0A0A6UMK9-F1
#
_entry.id   AF-A0A0A6UMK9-F1
#
_cell.length_a   1.000
_cell.length_b   1.000
_cell.length_c   1.000
_cell.angle_alpha   90.00
_cell.angle_beta   90.00
_cell.angle_gamma   90.00
#
_symmetry.space_group_name_H-M   'P 1'
#
loop_
_entity.id
_entity.type
_entity.pdbx_description
1 polymer ?
#
loop_
_entity_poly.entity_id
_entity_poly.type
_entity_poly.pdbx_seq_one_letter_code
_entity_poly.pdbx_strand_id
1 'polypeptide(L)'
;MSRDVLWDGSFHWGEWCEPGEPGPAGDPIAWFTADKGEVGTAYLYRSVSTLATIAGERGIAGTPYAEIAVRIRDAWRTGFLDTGMRTQANRVRALAFGLVPAERRAEIADRLVALVRDTAGPGHTVMRTGAGEPG
;
A
#
# COMPACT_ATOMS: atom_id res chain seq x y z
N MET A 1 2.72 9.67 -20.80
CA MET A 1 2.88 10.05 -19.39
C MET A 1 4.02 9.22 -18.81
N SER A 2 5.05 9.87 -18.27
CA SER A 2 6.33 9.23 -17.94
C SER A 2 6.23 8.32 -16.71
N ARG A 3 6.81 7.12 -16.77
CA ARG A 3 6.80 6.07 -15.71
C ARG A 3 7.83 6.32 -14.60
N ASP A 4 8.56 7.44 -14.67
CA ASP A 4 9.80 7.72 -13.93
C ASP A 4 9.66 7.94 -12.41
N VAL A 5 8.48 7.68 -11.82
CA VAL A 5 8.22 7.82 -10.37
C VAL A 5 7.64 6.56 -9.72
N LEU A 6 7.48 5.49 -10.49
CA LEU A 6 7.21 4.16 -9.93
C LEU A 6 8.52 3.59 -9.38
N TRP A 7 8.48 3.01 -8.18
CA TRP A 7 9.57 2.19 -7.70
C TRP A 7 9.67 0.93 -8.57
N ASP A 8 10.80 0.76 -9.27
CA ASP A 8 11.09 -0.37 -10.17
C ASP A 8 12.18 -1.33 -9.63
N GLY A 9 12.57 -1.16 -8.37
CA GLY A 9 13.62 -1.96 -7.73
C GLY A 9 13.21 -3.42 -7.57
N SER A 10 14.10 -4.33 -7.98
CA SER A 10 13.88 -5.79 -8.06
C SER A 10 13.98 -6.54 -6.72
N PHE A 11 14.18 -5.84 -5.59
CA PHE A 11 14.18 -6.42 -4.25
C PHE A 11 13.28 -5.64 -3.29
N HIS A 12 12.45 -6.35 -2.52
CA HIS A 12 11.61 -5.79 -1.46
C HIS A 12 11.16 -6.85 -0.44
N TRP A 13 10.96 -6.42 0.79
CA TRP A 13 10.41 -7.26 1.85
C TRP A 13 8.88 -7.42 1.79
N GLY A 14 8.18 -6.74 0.86
CA GLY A 14 6.72 -6.81 0.73
C GLY A 14 5.99 -6.57 2.06
N GLU A 15 4.81 -7.19 2.21
CA GLU A 15 4.12 -7.30 3.49
C GLU A 15 4.60 -8.56 4.22
N TRP A 16 5.71 -8.42 4.93
CA TRP A 16 6.31 -9.53 5.69
C TRP A 16 5.29 -10.10 6.69
N CYS A 17 5.07 -11.42 6.61
CA CYS A 17 4.09 -12.18 7.40
C CYS A 17 2.60 -11.89 7.12
N GLU A 18 2.23 -11.45 5.92
CA GLU A 18 0.81 -11.38 5.52
C GLU A 18 0.15 -12.78 5.57
N PRO A 19 -0.95 -12.97 6.34
CA PRO A 19 -1.59 -14.28 6.43
C PRO A 19 -2.32 -14.65 5.13
N GLY A 20 -2.07 -15.86 4.64
CA GLY A 20 -2.73 -16.41 3.44
C GLY A 20 -1.92 -16.27 2.14
N GLU A 21 -0.84 -15.49 2.12
CA GLU A 21 0.15 -15.60 1.04
C GLU A 21 1.19 -16.68 1.37
N PRO A 22 1.62 -17.48 0.38
CA PRO A 22 2.81 -18.30 0.53
C PRO A 22 3.97 -17.33 0.72
N GLY A 23 4.41 -17.17 1.97
CA GLY A 23 5.61 -16.40 2.29
C GLY A 23 6.85 -16.97 1.59
N PRO A 24 8.05 -16.44 1.87
CA PRO A 24 9.27 -16.83 1.16
C PRO A 24 9.67 -18.31 1.36
N ALA A 25 8.98 -19.07 2.21
CA ALA A 25 9.25 -20.48 2.47
C ALA A 25 8.91 -21.40 1.27
N GLY A 26 8.06 -20.97 0.33
CA GLY A 26 7.71 -21.73 -0.87
C GLY A 26 8.72 -21.54 -2.00
N ASP A 27 8.67 -20.37 -2.64
CA ASP A 27 9.65 -19.92 -3.64
C ASP A 27 10.18 -18.53 -3.25
N PRO A 28 11.31 -18.47 -2.52
CA PRO A 28 11.86 -17.22 -2.04
C PRO A 28 12.23 -16.26 -3.18
N ILE A 29 12.80 -16.77 -4.28
CA ILE A 29 13.26 -15.92 -5.39
C ILE A 29 12.06 -15.29 -6.10
N ALA A 30 11.03 -16.07 -6.40
CA ALA A 30 9.81 -15.52 -7.00
C ALA A 30 9.12 -14.52 -6.05
N TRP A 31 9.12 -14.79 -4.75
CA TRP A 31 8.50 -13.90 -3.77
C TRP A 31 9.24 -12.55 -3.62
N PHE A 32 10.57 -12.55 -3.64
CA PHE A 32 11.37 -11.32 -3.55
C PHE A 32 11.34 -10.49 -4.84
N THR A 33 11.05 -11.11 -5.99
CA THR A 33 11.06 -10.46 -7.30
C THR A 33 9.67 -10.16 -7.88
N ALA A 34 8.59 -10.63 -7.24
CA ALA A 34 7.21 -10.33 -7.63
C ALA A 34 6.92 -8.83 -7.66
N ASP A 35 6.06 -8.35 -8.57
CA ASP A 35 5.70 -6.94 -8.62
C ASP A 35 4.97 -6.50 -7.33
N LYS A 36 5.71 -5.82 -6.43
CA LYS A 36 5.18 -5.18 -5.22
C LYS A 36 5.21 -3.65 -5.34
N GLY A 37 5.03 -3.14 -6.57
CA GLY A 37 4.99 -1.72 -6.87
C GLY A 37 3.96 -0.95 -6.03
N GLU A 38 2.83 -1.58 -5.68
CA GLU A 38 1.82 -1.00 -4.78
C GLU A 38 2.41 -0.65 -3.41
N VAL A 39 3.03 -1.63 -2.74
CA VAL A 39 3.61 -1.47 -1.40
C VAL A 39 4.82 -0.54 -1.46
N GLY A 40 5.75 -0.77 -2.39
CA GLY A 40 6.96 0.02 -2.52
C GLY A 40 6.66 1.50 -2.77
N THR A 41 5.73 1.78 -3.69
CA THR A 41 5.35 3.16 -4.02
C THR A 41 4.57 3.82 -2.88
N ALA A 42 3.77 3.08 -2.11
CA ALA A 42 3.11 3.61 -0.92
C ALA A 42 4.11 4.06 0.16
N TYR A 43 5.16 3.26 0.41
CA TYR A 43 6.21 3.63 1.37
C TYR A 43 7.13 4.73 0.85
N LEU A 44 7.37 4.80 -0.46
CA LEU A 44 8.07 5.92 -1.08
C LEU A 44 7.30 7.23 -0.83
N TYR A 45 5.98 7.23 -1.07
CA TYR A 45 5.12 8.36 -0.75
C TYR A 45 5.25 8.78 0.72
N ARG A 46 5.07 7.82 1.66
CA ARG A 46 5.17 8.09 3.10
C ARG A 46 6.51 8.69 3.49
N SER A 47 7.60 8.17 2.93
CA SER A 47 8.96 8.64 3.27
C SER A 47 9.17 10.07 2.80
N VAL A 48 8.80 10.38 1.56
CA VAL A 48 8.97 11.72 1.00
C VAL A 48 8.03 12.74 1.66
N SER A 49 6.78 12.35 1.97
CA SER A 49 5.84 13.23 2.68
C SER A 49 6.33 13.54 4.11
N THR A 50 6.92 12.55 4.78
CA THR A 50 7.53 12.73 6.10
C THR A 50 8.73 13.66 6.02
N LEU A 51 9.59 13.51 5.00
CA LEU A 51 10.73 14.40 4.78
C LEU A 51 10.30 15.85 4.53
N ALA A 52 9.24 16.07 3.74
CA ALA A 52 8.68 17.39 3.52
C ALA A 52 8.22 18.04 4.84
N THR A 53 7.59 17.26 5.72
CA THR A 53 7.14 17.71 7.05
C THR A 53 8.32 18.09 7.93
N ILE A 54 9.31 17.20 8.06
CA ILE A 54 10.52 17.44 8.86
C ILE A 54 11.27 18.68 8.34
N ALA A 55 11.41 18.85 7.02
CA ALA A 55 12.06 20.02 6.45
C ALA A 55 11.37 21.32 6.91
N GLY A 56 10.03 21.36 6.85
CA GLY A 56 9.24 22.49 7.33
C GLY A 56 9.46 22.79 8.81
N GLU A 57 9.45 21.77 9.67
CA GLU A 57 9.71 21.91 11.12
C GLU A 57 11.13 22.43 11.42
N ARG A 58 12.09 22.16 10.53
CA ARG A 58 13.48 22.63 10.64
C ARG A 58 13.73 23.99 9.98
N GLY A 59 12.70 24.64 9.43
CA GLY A 59 12.83 25.90 8.70
C GLY A 59 13.54 25.76 7.34
N ILE A 60 13.63 24.54 6.82
CA ILE A 60 14.17 24.22 5.50
C ILE A 60 13.02 24.20 4.49
N ALA A 61 13.28 24.60 3.24
CA ALA A 61 12.28 24.57 2.18
C ALA A 61 11.82 23.12 1.90
N GLY A 62 10.64 22.74 2.42
CA GLY A 62 10.02 21.43 2.20
C GLY A 62 9.27 21.31 0.87
N THR A 63 9.07 22.41 0.14
CA THR A 63 8.27 22.46 -1.10
C THR A 63 8.70 21.45 -2.16
N PRO A 64 10.00 21.28 -2.48
CA PRO A 64 10.41 20.29 -3.49
C PRO A 64 10.00 18.86 -3.11
N TYR A 65 10.11 18.49 -1.83
CA TYR A 65 9.69 17.18 -1.36
C TYR A 65 8.17 17.02 -1.39
N ALA A 66 7.42 18.06 -1.04
CA ALA A 66 5.96 18.05 -1.11
C ALA A 66 5.46 17.83 -2.55
N GLU A 67 6.07 18.49 -3.53
CA GLU A 67 5.76 18.32 -4.96
C GLU A 67 6.06 16.91 -5.44
N ILE A 68 7.20 16.33 -5.03
CA ILE A 68 7.55 14.94 -5.34
C ILE A 68 6.53 13.98 -4.70
N ALA A 69 6.14 14.20 -3.43
CA ALA A 69 5.13 13.39 -2.76
C ALA A 69 3.79 13.40 -3.49
N VAL A 70 3.35 14.56 -4.00
CA VAL A 70 2.13 14.66 -4.83
C VAL A 70 2.23 13.79 -6.08
N ARG A 71 3.35 13.88 -6.81
CA ARG A 71 3.58 13.07 -8.03
C ARG A 71 3.56 11.57 -7.74
N ILE A 72 4.19 11.14 -6.65
CA ILE A 72 4.19 9.72 -6.24
C ILE A 72 2.78 9.25 -5.89
N ARG A 73 2.01 10.05 -5.13
CA ARG A 73 0.61 9.73 -4.79
C ARG A 73 -0.24 9.56 -6.03
N ASP A 74 -0.12 10.47 -6.99
CA ASP A 74 -0.94 10.45 -8.20
C ASP A 74 -0.57 9.28 -9.10
N ALA A 75 0.72 8.92 -9.17
CA ALA A 75 1.19 7.70 -9.82
C ALA A 75 0.65 6.44 -9.13
N TRP A 76 0.71 6.37 -7.79
CA TRP A 76 0.15 5.27 -7.02
C TRP A 76 -1.35 5.10 -7.27
N ARG A 77 -2.10 6.21 -7.26
CA ARG A 77 -3.55 6.20 -7.52
C ARG A 77 -3.85 5.65 -8.91
N THR A 78 -3.13 6.12 -9.92
CA THR A 78 -3.28 5.68 -11.31
C THR A 78 -3.00 4.19 -11.46
N GLY A 79 -1.98 3.66 -10.77
CA GLY A 79 -1.56 2.27 -10.89
C GLY A 79 -2.39 1.29 -10.06
N PHE A 80 -2.86 1.70 -8.87
CA PHE A 80 -3.24 0.76 -7.83
C PHE A 80 -4.55 1.06 -7.10
N LEU A 81 -5.18 2.23 -7.29
CA LEU A 81 -6.37 2.60 -6.51
C LEU A 81 -7.53 1.62 -6.71
N ASP A 82 -7.70 1.08 -7.91
CA ASP A 82 -8.78 0.15 -8.24
C ASP A 82 -8.35 -1.33 -8.30
N THR A 83 -7.05 -1.59 -8.43
CA THR A 83 -6.52 -2.94 -8.71
C THR A 83 -5.63 -3.49 -7.60
N GLY A 84 -4.96 -2.61 -6.84
CA GLY A 84 -3.93 -2.95 -5.85
C GLY A 84 -4.45 -3.15 -4.43
N MET A 85 -5.71 -2.81 -4.15
CA MET A 85 -6.27 -2.82 -2.81
C MET A 85 -7.10 -4.08 -2.54
N ARG A 86 -6.51 -5.27 -2.69
CA ARG A 86 -7.24 -6.54 -2.57
C ARG A 86 -7.29 -7.08 -1.14
N THR A 87 -6.26 -6.84 -0.34
CA THR A 87 -6.17 -7.36 1.03
C THR A 87 -6.55 -6.31 2.08
N GLN A 88 -6.70 -6.74 3.33
CA GLN A 88 -6.88 -5.83 4.47
C GLN A 88 -5.65 -4.93 4.65
N ALA A 89 -4.44 -5.47 4.50
CA ALA A 89 -3.18 -4.74 4.61
C ALA A 89 -3.07 -3.62 3.57
N ASN A 90 -3.40 -3.89 2.30
CA ASN A 90 -3.37 -2.85 1.27
C ASN A 90 -4.34 -1.70 1.60
N ARG A 91 -5.56 -2.02 2.06
CA ARG A 91 -6.57 -1.01 2.42
C ARG A 91 -6.16 -0.18 3.63
N VAL A 92 -5.67 -0.82 4.68
CA VAL A 92 -5.17 -0.12 5.87
C VAL A 92 -4.04 0.83 5.48
N ARG A 93 -3.05 0.36 4.70
CA ARG A 93 -1.90 1.18 4.28
C ARG A 93 -2.32 2.38 3.46
N ALA A 94 -3.17 2.18 2.44
CA ALA A 94 -3.65 3.26 1.59
C ALA A 94 -4.45 4.31 2.39
N LEU A 95 -5.29 3.89 3.35
CA LEU A 95 -6.05 4.78 4.22
C LEU A 95 -5.15 5.52 5.22
N ALA A 96 -4.20 4.82 5.83
CA ALA A 96 -3.29 5.36 6.84
C ALA A 96 -2.30 6.36 6.24
N PHE A 97 -1.82 6.10 5.02
CA PHE A 97 -0.89 7.01 4.34
C PHE A 97 -1.63 8.14 3.62
N GLY A 98 -2.97 8.17 3.58
CA GLY A 98 -3.71 9.23 2.88
C GLY A 98 -3.62 9.13 1.35
N LEU A 99 -3.36 7.94 0.82
CA LEU A 99 -3.31 7.68 -0.62
C LEU A 99 -4.72 7.64 -1.24
N VAL A 100 -5.75 7.29 -0.47
CA VAL A 100 -7.15 7.26 -0.94
C VAL A 100 -7.70 8.70 -1.07
N PRO A 101 -8.31 9.09 -2.20
CA PRO A 101 -9.03 10.36 -2.34
C PRO A 101 -10.13 10.51 -1.29
N ALA A 102 -10.43 11.74 -0.88
CA ALA A 102 -11.35 12.00 0.23
C ALA A 102 -12.76 11.43 -0.04
N GLU A 103 -13.23 11.59 -1.27
CA GLU A 103 -14.50 11.12 -1.79
C GLU A 103 -14.65 9.58 -1.78
N ARG A 104 -13.53 8.84 -1.82
CA ARG A 104 -13.52 7.37 -1.78
C ARG A 104 -13.14 6.79 -0.43
N ARG A 105 -12.76 7.63 0.54
CA ARG A 105 -12.26 7.17 1.83
C ARG A 105 -13.29 6.33 2.58
N ALA A 106 -14.56 6.75 2.56
CA ALA A 106 -15.66 6.01 3.18
C ALA A 106 -15.88 4.64 2.52
N GLU A 107 -16.01 4.61 1.20
CA GLU A 107 -16.16 3.38 0.39
C GLU A 107 -15.07 2.35 0.72
N ILE A 108 -13.81 2.79 0.76
CA ILE A 108 -12.68 1.91 1.04
C ILE A 108 -12.68 1.43 2.49
N ALA A 109 -13.03 2.30 3.45
CA ALA A 109 -13.13 1.93 4.86
C ALA A 109 -14.23 0.89 5.09
N ASP A 110 -15.39 1.04 4.45
CA ASP A 110 -16.49 0.08 4.55
C ASP A 110 -16.09 -1.29 4.00
N ARG A 111 -15.38 -1.33 2.86
CA ARG A 111 -14.83 -2.58 2.31
C ARG A 111 -13.81 -3.24 3.25
N LEU A 112 -12.97 -2.45 3.93
CA LEU A 112 -12.04 -2.97 4.94
C LEU A 112 -12.82 -3.59 6.11
N VAL A 113 -13.84 -2.90 6.63
CA VAL A 113 -14.68 -3.40 7.71
C VAL A 113 -15.39 -4.71 7.32
N ALA A 114 -15.91 -4.79 6.09
CA ALA A 114 -16.52 -6.00 5.57
C ALA A 114 -15.52 -7.18 5.57
N LEU A 115 -14.31 -6.97 5.06
CA LEU A 115 -13.27 -8.00 5.05
C LEU A 115 -12.86 -8.46 6.45
N VAL A 116 -12.74 -7.53 7.40
CA VAL A 116 -12.46 -7.87 8.81
C VAL A 116 -13.56 -8.76 9.38
N ARG A 117 -14.83 -8.43 9.12
CA ARG A 117 -15.98 -9.21 9.60
C ARG A 117 -16.04 -10.60 8.97
N ASP A 118 -15.82 -10.70 7.66
CA ASP A 118 -15.88 -11.96 6.93
C ASP A 118 -14.77 -12.94 7.36
N THR A 119 -13.63 -12.41 7.81
CA THR A 119 -12.49 -13.21 8.25
C THR A 119 -12.45 -13.49 9.75
N ALA A 120 -13.25 -12.75 10.53
CA ALA A 120 -13.45 -12.97 11.95
C ALA A 120 -14.69 -13.88 12.18
N GLY A 121 -14.48 -15.20 12.29
CA GLY A 121 -15.43 -16.07 12.99
C GLY A 121 -15.58 -15.67 14.47
N PRO A 122 -16.47 -16.31 15.26
CA PRO A 122 -16.71 -15.93 16.66
C PRO A 122 -15.45 -16.12 17.51
N GLY A 123 -14.67 -15.05 17.66
CA GLY A 123 -13.35 -15.04 18.26
C GLY A 123 -12.36 -14.29 17.38
N HIS A 124 -12.15 -12.99 17.70
CA HIS A 124 -11.31 -12.05 16.99
C HIS A 124 -9.96 -12.66 16.57
N THR A 125 -9.80 -12.97 15.28
CA THR A 125 -8.52 -13.30 14.66
C THR A 125 -8.29 -12.33 13.51
N VAL A 126 -7.18 -11.62 13.59
CA VAL A 126 -6.78 -10.51 12.71
C VAL A 126 -6.22 -11.03 11.38
N MET A 127 -6.56 -10.34 10.28
CA MET A 127 -5.99 -10.43 8.92
C MET A 127 -6.05 -11.81 8.26
N ARG A 128 -7.04 -12.02 7.38
CA ARG A 128 -7.02 -13.10 6.37
C ARG A 128 -7.37 -12.50 5.02
N THR A 129 -6.75 -12.98 3.95
CA THR A 129 -7.23 -12.76 2.58
C THR A 129 -8.36 -13.74 2.29
N GLY A 130 -9.48 -13.23 1.75
CA GLY A 130 -10.51 -14.10 1.17
C GLY A 130 -9.93 -14.80 -0.05
N ALA A 131 -9.50 -16.04 0.11
CA ALA A 131 -9.09 -16.88 -1.00
C ALA A 131 -10.37 -17.31 -1.74
N GLY A 132 -10.50 -16.88 -3.00
CA GLY A 132 -11.49 -17.46 -3.92
C GLY A 132 -11.14 -18.92 -4.16
N GLU A 133 -12.16 -19.78 -4.12
CA GLU A 133 -12.03 -21.18 -4.53
C GLU A 133 -11.75 -21.26 -6.04
N PRO A 134 -10.84 -22.14 -6.49
CA PRO A 134 -10.73 -22.48 -7.90
C PRO A 134 -11.86 -23.47 -8.27
N GLY A 135 -12.60 -23.14 -9.33
CA GLY A 135 -13.38 -24.11 -10.10
C GLY A 135 -12.51 -24.86 -11.10
#